data_AF-A0A950YFM1-F1
#
_entry.id   AF-A0A950YFM1-F1
#
_cell.length_a   1.000
_cell.length_b   1.000
_cell.length_c   1.000
_cell.angle_alpha   90.00
_cell.angle_beta   90.00
_cell.angle_gamma   90.00
#
_symmetry.space_group_name_H-M   'P 1'
#
loop_
_entity.id
_entity.type
_entity.pdbx_description
1 polymer ?
#
loop_
_entity_poly.entity_id
_entity_poly.type
_entity_poly.pdbx_seq_one_letter_code
_entity_poly.pdbx_strand_id
1 'polypeptide(L)'
;MSVRRFVSVIAVAGALAGAALPASAYGADATPLCVYAQALRHDGERGLAHAAYLQALKADPQSACANQGVSQTLASTSIATTAGNVAKSIAYVIGAVLLGLLLIGVGVLLLLQIQTRTPWLRDRWPAKLIRRPVFSVEPLTDTGTDPLGSAVAGLIRGRVTWRQDRFGLNLVSGQAGVASAFSGLGYMSGEAKAAVAVITILTALLPRRRFTLTGQLQPAGEEGVGISLELSQNDDAEALQSFWAASYHSTGDSNATAYQQLAVACAAWVDIWMTKALAAGGLLTNDPQSWAFFRSGVDAQRLGDRKRAQVLYEQALAADGTNVGALANLGILFRRSGQYADAEDYLNRALVPTERAKTAPDLVPAENPDWYRIKYQLAALYTNWAADSEPGINKDNRAARASADARALAIATLDVLTRIGQGRGGQWTAPRAYVRNTLQPFLEGTIEPSLLTLLAGTVSPLPPRPSPWPVDRATREELAASLAANRVDPWQLI
;
A
#
# COMPACT_ATOMS: atom_id res chain seq x y z
N MET A 1 -4.17 -43.90 13.73
CA MET A 1 -2.81 -44.47 13.58
C MET A 1 -1.87 -43.29 13.35
N SER A 2 -1.29 -42.66 14.37
CA SER A 2 -0.17 -43.15 15.21
C SER A 2 1.06 -43.46 14.36
N VAL A 3 2.30 -43.00 14.58
CA VAL A 3 2.97 -42.13 15.58
C VAL A 3 4.40 -41.97 15.03
N ARG A 4 5.02 -40.81 15.25
CA ARG A 4 6.47 -40.54 15.42
C ARG A 4 7.49 -41.51 14.79
N ARG A 5 8.39 -40.98 13.94
CA ARG A 5 9.85 -41.24 13.98
C ARG A 5 10.60 -40.20 13.15
N PHE A 6 10.54 -38.95 13.60
CA PHE A 6 11.48 -37.89 13.22
C PHE A 6 12.22 -37.44 14.49
N VAL A 7 12.86 -38.40 15.16
CA VAL A 7 13.82 -38.18 16.25
C VAL A 7 14.81 -39.35 16.20
N SER A 8 16.11 -39.05 16.33
CA SER A 8 17.22 -39.98 16.62
C SER A 8 17.96 -40.64 15.45
N VAL A 9 18.73 -39.87 14.68
CA VAL A 9 20.02 -40.36 14.13
C VAL A 9 21.21 -39.97 15.04
N ILE A 10 20.95 -39.22 16.13
CA ILE A 10 21.97 -38.85 17.13
C ILE A 10 22.04 -39.85 18.31
N ALA A 11 21.19 -40.89 18.35
CA ALA A 11 21.13 -41.84 19.48
C ALA A 11 21.39 -43.30 19.10
N VAL A 12 22.49 -43.59 18.39
CA VAL A 12 23.04 -44.95 18.23
C VAL A 12 24.48 -45.07 18.73
N ALA A 13 25.02 -44.02 19.37
CA ALA A 13 26.31 -44.10 20.08
C ALA A 13 26.23 -44.79 21.47
N GLY A 14 25.06 -45.32 21.87
CA GLY A 14 24.81 -45.73 23.26
C GLY A 14 24.37 -47.17 23.52
N ALA A 15 24.18 -48.04 22.53
CA ALA A 15 23.62 -49.37 22.80
C ALA A 15 24.04 -50.46 21.81
N LEU A 16 25.33 -50.79 21.76
CA LEU A 16 25.81 -52.11 21.32
C LEU A 16 27.13 -52.44 22.06
N ALA A 17 27.07 -52.46 23.39
CA ALA A 17 27.94 -53.32 24.18
C ALA A 17 27.22 -54.67 24.33
N GLY A 18 27.76 -55.73 23.73
CA GLY A 18 27.27 -57.10 23.96
C GLY A 18 26.72 -57.83 22.73
N ALA A 19 27.57 -58.05 21.72
CA ALA A 19 27.49 -59.24 20.87
C ALA A 19 28.87 -59.45 20.23
N ALA A 20 29.66 -60.32 20.85
CA ALA A 20 30.97 -60.71 20.36
C ALA A 20 30.81 -61.50 19.05
N LEU A 21 31.25 -60.91 17.93
CA LEU A 21 31.54 -61.62 16.69
C LEU A 21 33.04 -61.95 16.66
N PRO A 22 33.44 -63.11 16.11
CA PRO A 22 34.78 -63.67 16.30
C PRO A 22 35.87 -62.76 15.71
N ALA A 23 36.86 -62.46 16.56
CA ALA A 23 37.99 -61.57 16.33
C ALA A 23 39.09 -62.18 15.45
N SER A 24 38.74 -62.75 14.29
CA SER A 24 39.71 -63.36 13.38
C SER A 24 39.38 -63.10 11.91
N ALA A 25 39.22 -61.83 11.53
CA ALA A 25 39.21 -61.37 10.13
C ALA A 25 39.41 -59.85 9.97
N TYR A 26 39.95 -59.14 10.97
CA TYR A 26 40.10 -57.68 10.90
C TYR A 26 41.58 -57.30 11.02
N GLY A 27 42.12 -56.74 9.94
CA GLY A 27 43.42 -56.10 9.93
C GLY A 27 43.48 -54.98 10.98
N ALA A 28 44.66 -54.76 11.54
CA ALA A 28 44.91 -54.05 12.80
C ALA A 28 44.51 -52.55 12.88
N ASP A 29 43.72 -52.00 11.94
CA ASP A 29 43.40 -50.56 11.85
C ASP A 29 41.92 -50.27 11.47
N ALA A 30 40.95 -51.09 11.90
CA ALA A 30 39.53 -50.85 11.59
C ALA A 30 38.81 -50.03 12.69
N THR A 31 38.51 -48.75 12.41
CA THR A 31 37.64 -47.92 13.26
C THR A 31 36.18 -48.44 13.25
N PRO A 32 35.36 -48.18 14.31
CA PRO A 32 33.99 -48.70 14.41
C PRO A 32 33.10 -48.32 13.21
N LEU A 33 33.29 -47.12 12.66
CA LEU A 33 32.60 -46.64 11.46
C LEU A 33 32.96 -47.46 10.21
N CYS A 34 34.19 -47.95 10.12
CA CYS A 34 34.66 -48.71 8.97
C CYS A 34 34.12 -50.15 8.98
N VAL A 35 34.02 -50.75 10.17
CA VAL A 35 33.36 -52.05 10.37
C VAL A 35 31.87 -51.95 10.04
N TYR A 36 31.19 -50.89 10.48
CA TYR A 36 29.79 -50.63 10.14
C TYR A 36 29.58 -50.45 8.63
N ALA A 37 30.44 -49.68 7.96
CA ALA A 37 30.38 -49.49 6.52
C ALA A 37 30.62 -50.80 5.73
N GLN A 38 31.53 -51.67 6.21
CA GLN A 38 31.74 -52.99 5.61
C GLN A 38 30.53 -53.92 5.78
N ALA A 39 29.87 -53.90 6.95
CA ALA A 39 28.66 -54.68 7.18
C ALA A 39 27.53 -54.28 6.22
N LEU A 40 27.26 -52.97 6.08
CA LEU A 40 26.26 -52.45 5.11
C LEU A 40 26.56 -52.89 3.68
N ARG A 41 27.84 -52.92 3.30
CA ARG A 41 28.25 -53.37 1.97
C ARG A 41 27.99 -54.87 1.78
N HIS A 42 28.23 -55.68 2.81
CA HIS A 42 28.02 -57.12 2.78
C HIS A 42 26.52 -57.46 2.69
N ASP A 43 25.66 -56.64 3.29
CA ASP A 43 24.19 -56.74 3.18
C ASP A 43 23.63 -56.21 1.84
N GLY A 44 24.49 -55.75 0.93
CA GLY A 44 24.09 -55.28 -0.41
C GLY A 44 23.68 -53.80 -0.46
N GLU A 45 23.65 -53.10 0.67
CA GLU A 45 23.29 -51.68 0.81
C GLU A 45 24.45 -50.75 0.40
N ARG A 46 24.87 -50.84 -0.87
CA ARG A 46 26.08 -50.16 -1.40
C ARG A 46 26.06 -48.64 -1.25
N GLY A 47 24.90 -47.99 -1.38
CA GLY A 47 24.76 -46.54 -1.26
C GLY A 47 24.98 -46.04 0.17
N LEU A 48 24.40 -46.74 1.16
CA LEU A 48 24.59 -46.44 2.58
C LEU A 48 26.01 -46.77 3.02
N ALA A 49 26.59 -47.86 2.53
CA ALA A 49 27.98 -48.20 2.76
C ALA A 49 28.93 -47.11 2.23
N HIS A 50 28.68 -46.57 1.04
CA HIS A 50 29.49 -45.49 0.46
C HIS A 50 29.44 -44.21 1.31
N ALA A 51 28.24 -43.81 1.74
CA ALA A 51 28.08 -42.65 2.63
C ALA A 51 28.78 -42.85 3.99
N ALA A 52 28.71 -44.06 4.55
CA ALA A 52 29.39 -44.39 5.80
C ALA A 52 30.93 -44.36 5.67
N TYR A 53 31.50 -44.82 4.55
CA TYR A 53 32.94 -44.68 4.30
C TYR A 53 33.37 -43.21 4.13
N LEU A 54 32.57 -42.36 3.47
CA LEU A 54 32.87 -40.93 3.39
C LEU A 54 32.82 -40.24 4.75
N GLN A 55 31.90 -40.65 5.62
CA GLN A 55 31.84 -40.15 6.99
C GLN A 55 33.06 -40.60 7.81
N ALA A 56 33.54 -41.82 7.60
CA ALA A 56 34.79 -42.29 8.20
C ALA A 56 36.00 -41.46 7.73
N LEU A 57 36.09 -41.10 6.44
CA LEU A 57 37.15 -40.21 5.92
C LEU A 57 37.08 -38.78 6.47
N LYS A 58 35.88 -38.31 6.83
CA LYS A 58 35.72 -36.99 7.46
C LYS A 58 36.27 -36.97 8.89
N ALA A 59 36.18 -38.09 9.59
CA ALA A 59 36.72 -38.25 10.95
C ALA A 59 38.22 -38.56 10.93
N ASP A 60 38.66 -39.40 10.00
CA ASP A 60 40.07 -39.72 9.77
C ASP A 60 40.37 -39.74 8.25
N PRO A 61 40.93 -38.65 7.71
CA PRO A 61 41.23 -38.52 6.29
C PRO A 61 42.25 -39.54 5.75
N GLN A 62 43.05 -40.16 6.63
CA GLN A 62 44.09 -41.12 6.23
C GLN A 62 43.67 -42.58 6.40
N SER A 63 42.41 -42.84 6.78
CA SER A 63 41.92 -44.20 6.99
C SER A 63 42.03 -45.05 5.72
N ALA A 64 42.91 -46.05 5.76
CA ALA A 64 43.13 -46.98 4.65
C ALA A 64 41.86 -47.79 4.32
N CYS A 65 41.13 -48.23 5.36
CA CYS A 65 39.87 -48.96 5.20
C CYS A 65 38.80 -48.11 4.50
N ALA A 66 38.66 -46.83 4.85
CA ALA A 66 37.65 -45.97 4.25
C ALA A 66 37.99 -45.61 2.80
N ASN A 67 39.26 -45.35 2.51
CA ASN A 67 39.75 -45.12 1.14
C ASN A 67 39.55 -46.35 0.23
N GLN A 68 39.81 -47.54 0.75
CA GLN A 68 39.57 -48.79 0.02
C GLN A 68 38.07 -49.08 -0.14
N GLY A 69 37.26 -48.79 0.89
CA GLY A 69 35.81 -48.98 0.88
C GLY A 69 35.08 -48.08 -0.12
N VAL A 70 35.49 -46.81 -0.22
CA VAL A 70 34.98 -45.85 -1.22
C VAL A 70 35.28 -46.34 -2.64
N SER A 71 36.51 -46.75 -2.93
CA SER A 71 36.88 -47.23 -4.27
C SER A 71 36.15 -48.52 -4.69
N GLN A 72 35.85 -49.40 -3.73
CA GLN A 72 35.13 -50.66 -3.98
C GLN A 72 33.60 -50.49 -4.09
N THR A 73 33.04 -49.39 -3.57
CA THR A 73 31.61 -49.05 -3.74
C THR A 73 31.37 -48.16 -4.96
N LEU A 74 32.44 -47.66 -5.59
CA LEU A 74 32.41 -46.95 -6.86
C LEU A 74 32.42 -47.94 -8.04
N ALA A 75 31.28 -48.56 -8.33
CA ALA A 75 31.10 -49.24 -9.62
C ALA A 75 29.69 -49.00 -10.21
N SER A 76 29.71 -48.23 -11.30
CA SER A 76 28.74 -48.17 -12.40
C SER A 76 27.28 -47.89 -12.07
N THR A 77 26.96 -46.62 -11.81
CA THR A 77 25.86 -45.99 -12.56
C THR A 77 26.46 -44.97 -13.52
N SER A 78 26.41 -45.33 -14.80
CA SER A 78 26.81 -44.53 -15.96
C SER A 78 25.90 -43.31 -16.13
N ILE A 79 25.93 -42.39 -15.17
CA ILE A 79 25.22 -41.10 -15.23
C ILE A 79 26.18 -39.94 -14.86
N ALA A 80 27.36 -40.21 -14.28
CA ALA A 80 28.23 -39.16 -13.75
C ALA A 80 29.06 -38.38 -14.79
N THR A 81 29.31 -38.90 -15.99
CA THR A 81 30.04 -38.15 -17.05
C THR A 81 29.11 -37.36 -17.97
N THR A 82 27.86 -37.81 -18.14
CA THR A 82 26.83 -37.05 -18.85
C THR A 82 26.21 -35.98 -17.94
N ALA A 83 26.04 -36.24 -16.63
CA ALA A 83 25.50 -35.25 -15.70
C ALA A 83 26.47 -34.08 -15.43
N GLY A 84 27.79 -34.29 -15.42
CA GLY A 84 28.76 -33.19 -15.23
C GLY A 84 28.78 -32.20 -16.40
N ASN A 85 28.68 -32.71 -17.63
CA ASN A 85 28.65 -31.87 -18.84
C ASN A 85 27.24 -31.33 -19.12
N VAL A 86 26.17 -32.08 -18.84
CA VAL A 86 24.79 -31.59 -18.94
C VAL A 86 24.49 -30.56 -17.85
N ALA A 87 24.95 -30.74 -16.60
CA ALA A 87 24.81 -29.73 -15.55
C ALA A 87 25.65 -28.48 -15.82
N LYS A 88 26.88 -28.61 -16.36
CA LYS A 88 27.66 -27.45 -16.82
C LYS A 88 26.98 -26.75 -18.00
N SER A 89 26.51 -27.48 -19.00
CA SER A 89 25.81 -26.90 -20.16
C SER A 89 24.49 -26.26 -19.75
N ILE A 90 23.72 -26.85 -18.84
CA ILE A 90 22.51 -26.26 -18.27
C ILE A 90 22.87 -25.01 -17.46
N ALA A 91 23.93 -25.02 -16.65
CA ALA A 91 24.39 -23.83 -15.92
C ALA A 91 24.87 -22.72 -16.87
N TYR A 92 25.56 -23.06 -17.97
CA TYR A 92 25.94 -22.10 -19.01
C TYR A 92 24.73 -21.54 -19.76
N VAL A 93 23.75 -22.38 -20.10
CA VAL A 93 22.51 -21.94 -20.76
C VAL A 93 21.71 -21.05 -19.81
N ILE A 94 21.56 -21.43 -18.55
CA ILE A 94 20.89 -20.59 -17.53
C ILE A 94 21.67 -19.27 -17.35
N GLY A 95 22.99 -19.32 -17.25
CA GLY A 95 23.85 -18.13 -17.16
C GLY A 95 23.74 -17.22 -18.37
N ALA A 96 23.73 -17.77 -19.59
CA ALA A 96 23.57 -17.04 -20.83
C ALA A 96 22.18 -16.44 -20.98
N VAL A 97 21.12 -17.16 -20.57
CA VAL A 97 19.75 -16.65 -20.53
C VAL A 97 19.63 -15.52 -19.52
N LEU A 98 20.20 -15.66 -18.32
CA LEU A 98 20.21 -14.60 -17.30
C LEU A 98 20.97 -13.37 -17.79
N LEU A 99 22.13 -13.56 -18.41
CA LEU A 99 22.92 -12.47 -19.01
C LEU A 99 22.16 -11.79 -20.16
N GLY A 100 21.48 -12.56 -21.01
CA GLY A 100 20.65 -12.05 -22.10
C GLY A 100 19.48 -11.21 -21.59
N LEU A 101 18.74 -11.71 -20.59
CA LEU A 101 17.67 -10.96 -19.92
C LEU A 101 18.18 -9.67 -19.28
N LEU A 102 19.39 -9.72 -18.72
CA LEU A 102 20.02 -8.57 -18.10
C LEU A 102 20.45 -7.52 -19.13
N LEU A 103 21.04 -7.93 -20.25
CA LEU A 103 21.40 -7.05 -21.36
C LEU A 103 20.15 -6.41 -21.99
N ILE A 104 19.05 -7.16 -22.10
CA ILE A 104 17.74 -6.62 -22.48
C ILE A 104 17.30 -5.55 -21.47
N GLY A 105 17.43 -5.82 -20.16
CA GLY A 105 17.13 -4.84 -19.11
C GLY A 105 17.95 -3.56 -19.22
N VAL A 106 19.26 -3.67 -19.48
CA VAL A 106 20.16 -2.54 -19.75
C VAL A 106 19.75 -1.78 -21.01
N GLY A 107 19.44 -2.48 -22.10
CA GLY A 107 18.94 -1.89 -23.34
C GLY A 107 17.64 -1.12 -23.15
N VAL A 108 16.70 -1.66 -22.37
CA VAL A 108 15.45 -0.98 -21.99
C VAL A 108 15.75 0.28 -21.17
N LEU A 109 16.68 0.23 -20.21
CA LEU A 109 17.07 1.40 -19.42
C LEU A 109 17.75 2.48 -20.25
N LEU A 110 18.59 2.11 -21.22
CA LEU A 110 19.20 3.06 -22.16
C LEU A 110 18.14 3.68 -23.09
N LEU A 111 17.21 2.88 -23.60
CA LEU A 111 16.07 3.39 -24.38
C LEU A 111 15.22 4.36 -23.54
N LEU A 112 14.98 4.04 -22.26
CA LEU A 112 14.30 4.93 -21.34
C LEU A 112 15.10 6.22 -21.09
N GLN A 113 16.43 6.17 -20.95
CA GLN A 113 17.25 7.37 -20.85
C GLN A 113 17.13 8.26 -22.10
N ILE A 114 17.11 7.67 -23.29
CA ILE A 114 16.90 8.40 -24.54
C ILE A 114 15.50 9.03 -24.57
N GLN A 115 14.45 8.25 -24.29
CA GLN A 115 13.07 8.74 -24.27
C GLN A 115 12.86 9.85 -23.24
N THR A 116 13.43 9.72 -22.04
CA THR A 116 13.25 10.67 -20.94
C THR A 116 14.04 11.97 -21.12
N ARG A 117 15.14 11.96 -21.88
CA ARG A 117 15.92 13.17 -22.23
C ARG A 117 15.40 13.88 -23.48
N THR A 118 14.57 13.22 -24.29
CA THR A 118 14.03 13.82 -25.51
C THR A 118 12.71 14.56 -25.19
N PRO A 119 12.61 15.89 -25.39
CA PRO A 119 11.48 16.72 -24.94
C PRO A 119 10.08 16.22 -25.36
N TRP A 120 9.94 15.69 -26.57
CA TRP A 120 8.65 15.20 -27.09
C TRP A 120 8.25 13.78 -26.63
N LEU A 121 9.18 13.03 -26.04
CA LEU A 121 9.02 11.61 -25.66
C LEU A 121 8.98 11.46 -24.13
N ARG A 122 9.51 12.45 -23.40
CA ARG A 122 9.66 12.42 -21.93
C ARG A 122 8.35 12.33 -21.16
N ASP A 123 7.23 12.69 -21.80
CA ASP A 123 5.88 12.67 -21.24
C ASP A 123 5.00 11.54 -21.78
N ARG A 124 5.54 10.68 -22.65
CA ARG A 124 4.83 9.51 -23.18
C ARG A 124 5.10 8.25 -22.35
N TRP A 125 4.23 7.26 -22.55
CA TRP A 125 4.41 5.92 -21.99
C TRP A 125 5.63 5.24 -22.65
N PRO A 126 6.47 4.49 -21.91
CA PRO A 126 6.42 4.21 -20.46
C PRO A 126 7.18 5.22 -19.58
N ALA A 127 7.94 6.15 -20.16
CA ALA A 127 8.77 7.14 -19.45
C ALA A 127 8.01 7.93 -18.36
N LYS A 128 6.76 8.33 -18.62
CA LYS A 128 5.90 9.06 -17.65
C LYS A 128 5.60 8.26 -16.36
N LEU A 129 5.53 6.93 -16.42
CA LEU A 129 5.18 6.08 -15.27
C LEU A 129 6.39 5.75 -14.38
N ILE A 130 7.60 5.82 -14.93
CA ILE A 130 8.84 5.41 -14.24
C ILE A 130 9.51 6.61 -13.55
N ARG A 131 9.37 7.83 -14.08
CA ARG A 131 9.96 9.05 -13.50
C ARG A 131 9.21 9.49 -12.25
N ARG A 132 9.70 9.11 -11.07
CA ARG A 132 9.14 9.62 -9.80
C ARG A 132 9.34 11.15 -9.70
N PRO A 133 8.29 11.92 -9.38
CA PRO A 133 8.43 13.34 -9.11
C PRO A 133 9.25 13.61 -7.85
N VAL A 134 10.11 14.62 -7.90
CA VAL A 134 10.82 15.19 -6.75
C VAL A 134 10.28 16.59 -6.56
N PHE A 135 9.91 16.93 -5.33
CA PHE A 135 9.42 18.25 -4.97
C PHE A 135 10.36 18.84 -3.94
N SER A 136 10.87 20.04 -4.23
CA SER A 136 11.71 20.82 -3.33
C SER A 136 11.07 22.18 -3.10
N VAL A 137 11.10 22.64 -1.86
CA VAL A 137 10.69 24.00 -1.48
C VAL A 137 11.97 24.74 -1.12
N GLU A 138 12.28 25.79 -1.84
CA GLU A 138 13.41 26.67 -1.54
C GLU A 138 13.05 27.63 -0.39
N PRO A 139 14.04 28.13 0.37
CA PRO A 139 13.81 29.21 1.32
C PRO A 139 13.17 30.40 0.60
N LEU A 140 12.10 30.95 1.17
CA LEU A 140 11.49 32.16 0.61
C LEU A 140 12.42 33.35 0.89
N THR A 141 12.61 34.23 -0.08
CA THR A 141 13.38 35.46 0.12
C THR A 141 12.58 36.43 0.99
N ASP A 142 13.27 37.17 1.86
CA ASP A 142 12.67 38.13 2.79
C ASP A 142 13.61 39.34 2.90
N THR A 143 13.05 40.54 2.98
CA THR A 143 13.78 41.81 3.13
C THR A 143 13.85 42.30 4.58
N GLY A 144 13.30 41.54 5.54
CA GLY A 144 13.22 41.89 6.97
C GLY A 144 14.48 41.56 7.80
N THR A 145 14.52 42.10 9.02
CA THR A 145 15.64 41.96 9.98
C THR A 145 15.69 40.59 10.68
N ASP A 146 14.54 39.92 10.82
CA ASP A 146 14.41 38.53 11.31
C ASP A 146 13.84 37.66 10.17
N PRO A 147 14.68 36.95 9.40
CA PRO A 147 14.23 36.30 8.17
C PRO A 147 13.31 35.11 8.48
N LEU A 148 12.00 35.29 8.25
CA LEU A 148 11.00 34.25 8.45
C LEU A 148 10.90 33.30 7.25
N GLY A 149 11.49 33.65 6.11
CA GLY A 149 11.34 32.95 4.84
C GLY A 149 11.67 31.45 4.88
N SER A 150 12.72 31.04 5.60
CA SER A 150 13.06 29.61 5.78
C SER A 150 12.02 28.86 6.64
N ALA A 151 11.51 29.51 7.68
CA ALA A 151 10.51 28.93 8.57
C ALA A 151 9.17 28.76 7.83
N VAL A 152 8.74 29.78 7.08
CA VAL A 152 7.52 29.74 6.26
C VAL A 152 7.64 28.68 5.15
N ALA A 153 8.79 28.59 4.46
CA ALA A 153 9.08 27.51 3.52
C ALA A 153 8.96 26.11 4.17
N GLY A 154 9.47 25.97 5.40
CA GLY A 154 9.32 24.74 6.20
C GLY A 154 7.86 24.41 6.52
N LEU A 155 7.07 25.43 6.89
CA LEU A 155 5.63 25.31 7.18
C LEU A 155 4.83 24.90 5.94
N ILE A 156 5.14 25.46 4.78
CA ILE A 156 4.52 25.07 3.49
C ILE A 156 4.90 23.62 3.19
N ARG A 157 6.20 23.28 3.20
CA ARG A 157 6.70 21.93 2.90
C ARG A 157 6.06 20.86 3.78
N GLY A 158 5.90 21.12 5.08
CA GLY A 158 5.29 20.19 6.02
C GLY A 158 3.79 19.99 5.83
N ARG A 159 3.10 20.92 5.16
CA ARG A 159 1.65 20.89 4.91
C ARG A 159 1.27 20.38 3.52
N VAL A 160 2.19 20.41 2.57
CA VAL A 160 1.97 19.89 1.21
C VAL A 160 1.76 18.38 1.26
N THR A 161 0.62 17.90 0.76
CA THR A 161 0.15 16.52 0.93
C THR A 161 -0.06 15.73 -0.36
N TRP A 162 0.25 16.27 -1.54
CA TRP A 162 0.07 15.60 -2.84
C TRP A 162 0.65 14.16 -2.93
N ARG A 163 1.63 13.81 -2.09
CA ARG A 163 2.18 12.44 -1.97
C ARG A 163 1.43 11.53 -1.03
N GLN A 164 0.87 12.05 0.06
CA GLN A 164 0.48 11.25 1.22
C GLN A 164 -1.01 11.01 1.33
N ASP A 165 -1.86 11.78 0.66
CA ASP A 165 -3.30 11.57 0.81
C ASP A 165 -4.04 12.38 -0.26
N ARG A 166 -4.47 11.75 -1.37
CA ARG A 166 -5.26 12.46 -2.38
C ARG A 166 -6.62 12.94 -1.84
N PHE A 167 -7.05 12.47 -0.66
CA PHE A 167 -8.42 12.67 -0.17
C PHE A 167 -8.55 13.08 1.31
N GLY A 168 -7.45 13.28 2.04
CA GLY A 168 -7.47 13.73 3.44
C GLY A 168 -8.05 12.71 4.45
N LEU A 169 -8.24 11.46 4.05
CA LEU A 169 -8.67 10.36 4.92
C LEU A 169 -7.60 9.27 4.90
N ASN A 170 -6.62 9.43 5.79
CA ASN A 170 -5.48 8.56 6.07
C ASN A 170 -5.67 7.10 5.65
N LEU A 171 -4.68 6.57 4.91
CA LEU A 171 -4.02 5.29 5.20
C LEU A 171 -2.67 5.24 4.46
N VAL A 172 -1.63 4.92 5.23
CA VAL A 172 -0.23 4.80 4.84
C VAL A 172 -0.06 3.76 3.73
N SER A 173 0.71 4.08 2.69
CA SER A 173 1.25 3.03 1.79
C SER A 173 2.73 3.26 1.48
N GLY A 174 3.52 2.23 1.78
CA GLY A 174 4.96 2.26 1.83
C GLY A 174 5.66 2.48 0.49
N GLN A 175 6.83 3.10 0.57
CA GLN A 175 7.85 3.06 -0.47
C GLN A 175 9.15 2.48 0.09
N ALA A 176 9.15 1.17 0.31
CA ALA A 176 10.37 0.40 0.59
C ALA A 176 10.41 -0.86 -0.30
N GLY A 177 10.30 -0.67 -1.63
CA GLY A 177 9.99 -1.78 -2.54
C GLY A 177 11.01 -2.08 -3.65
N VAL A 178 12.15 -1.39 -3.74
CA VAL A 178 13.10 -1.66 -4.84
C VAL A 178 14.51 -1.95 -4.33
N ALA A 179 15.00 -1.23 -3.32
CA ALA A 179 16.31 -1.50 -2.74
C ALA A 179 16.36 -2.81 -1.93
N SER A 180 15.25 -3.22 -1.31
CA SER A 180 15.13 -4.43 -0.47
C SER A 180 15.00 -5.73 -1.26
N ALA A 181 14.65 -5.68 -2.55
CA ALA A 181 14.55 -6.87 -3.41
C ALA A 181 15.93 -7.36 -3.91
N PHE A 182 16.93 -6.47 -3.97
CA PHE A 182 18.26 -6.78 -4.51
C PHE A 182 19.28 -7.20 -3.44
N SER A 183 19.04 -6.93 -2.16
CA SER A 183 19.93 -7.35 -1.07
C SER A 183 20.01 -8.87 -0.89
N GLY A 184 19.04 -9.63 -1.41
CA GLY A 184 19.05 -11.09 -1.43
C GLY A 184 19.92 -11.74 -2.50
N LEU A 185 20.48 -10.97 -3.44
CA LEU A 185 21.28 -11.49 -4.57
C LEU A 185 22.79 -11.58 -4.26
N GLY A 186 23.20 -11.38 -3.01
CA GLY A 186 24.60 -11.35 -2.56
C GLY A 186 25.42 -12.62 -2.83
N TYR A 187 24.77 -13.72 -3.25
CA TYR A 187 25.39 -15.02 -3.54
C TYR A 187 25.62 -15.31 -5.04
N MET A 188 25.37 -14.38 -5.95
CA MET A 188 25.58 -14.62 -7.40
C MET A 188 26.99 -14.23 -7.88
N SER A 189 27.40 -14.84 -9.02
CA SER A 189 28.72 -14.71 -9.66
C SER A 189 29.14 -13.26 -9.93
N GLY A 190 30.44 -13.04 -10.19
CA GLY A 190 31.02 -11.70 -10.39
C GLY A 190 30.33 -10.88 -11.48
N GLU A 191 29.81 -11.51 -12.52
CA GLU A 191 29.10 -10.85 -13.63
C GLU A 191 27.75 -10.27 -13.19
N ALA A 192 27.03 -10.96 -12.29
CA ALA A 192 25.74 -10.50 -11.78
C ALA A 192 25.89 -9.24 -10.89
N LYS A 193 27.00 -9.15 -10.12
CA LYS A 193 27.30 -7.95 -9.31
C LYS A 193 27.61 -6.73 -10.18
N ALA A 194 28.41 -6.91 -11.22
CA ALA A 194 28.73 -5.85 -12.17
C ALA A 194 27.46 -5.32 -12.85
N ALA A 195 26.59 -6.24 -13.25
CA ALA A 195 25.34 -5.91 -13.88
C ALA A 195 24.33 -5.19 -12.96
N VAL A 196 24.20 -5.61 -11.71
CA VAL A 196 23.36 -4.91 -10.71
C VAL A 196 23.90 -3.52 -10.44
N ALA A 197 25.22 -3.34 -10.38
CA ALA A 197 25.84 -2.01 -10.25
C ALA A 197 25.52 -1.12 -11.47
N VAL A 198 25.62 -1.65 -12.68
CA VAL A 198 25.23 -0.94 -13.92
C VAL A 198 23.76 -0.56 -13.91
N ILE A 199 22.85 -1.46 -13.55
CA ILE A 199 21.41 -1.17 -13.44
C ILE A 199 21.17 -0.08 -12.38
N THR A 200 21.85 -0.15 -11.23
CA THR A 200 21.74 0.85 -10.15
C THR A 200 22.21 2.23 -10.60
N ILE A 201 23.34 2.30 -11.33
CA ILE A 201 23.86 3.56 -11.88
C ILE A 201 22.94 4.09 -12.98
N LEU A 202 22.50 3.24 -13.92
CA LEU A 202 21.61 3.64 -15.02
C LEU A 202 20.24 4.12 -14.52
N THR A 203 19.71 3.51 -13.46
CA THR A 203 18.47 3.95 -12.80
C THR A 203 18.66 5.24 -11.99
N ALA A 204 19.83 5.45 -11.37
CA ALA A 204 20.17 6.71 -10.72
C ALA A 204 20.31 7.88 -11.71
N LEU A 205 20.71 7.59 -12.95
CA LEU A 205 20.87 8.56 -14.05
C LEU A 205 19.56 8.88 -14.81
N LEU A 206 18.43 8.21 -14.49
CA LEU A 206 17.14 8.53 -15.09
C LEU A 206 16.68 9.94 -14.62
N PRO A 207 16.32 10.85 -15.56
CA PRO A 207 15.83 12.18 -15.21
C PRO A 207 14.59 12.08 -14.32
N ARG A 208 14.59 12.72 -13.15
CA ARG A 208 13.38 12.85 -12.31
C ARG A 208 12.54 14.03 -12.82
N ARG A 209 11.23 14.06 -12.56
CA ARG A 209 10.43 15.29 -12.77
C ARG A 209 10.69 16.16 -11.55
N ARG A 210 11.47 17.23 -11.69
CA ARG A 210 11.77 18.13 -10.58
C ARG A 210 10.73 19.23 -10.55
N PHE A 211 10.09 19.39 -9.41
CA PHE A 211 9.20 20.49 -9.11
C PHE A 211 9.87 21.32 -8.02
N THR A 212 10.07 22.61 -8.30
CA THR A 212 10.68 23.53 -7.35
C THR A 212 9.65 24.60 -7.02
N LEU A 213 9.44 24.82 -5.71
CA LEU A 213 8.66 25.94 -5.22
C LEU A 213 9.62 27.02 -4.74
N THR A 214 9.60 28.16 -5.40
CA THR A 214 10.35 29.37 -5.03
C THR A 214 9.38 30.50 -4.68
N GLY A 215 9.88 31.57 -4.08
CA GLY A 215 9.03 32.70 -3.76
C GLY A 215 9.65 33.69 -2.79
N GLN A 216 8.86 34.69 -2.43
CA GLN A 216 9.25 35.78 -1.55
C GLN A 216 8.15 36.14 -0.56
N LEU A 217 8.56 36.54 0.65
CA LEU A 217 7.71 37.18 1.63
C LEU A 217 7.57 38.66 1.26
N GLN A 218 6.33 39.11 1.13
CA GLN A 218 5.99 40.50 0.89
C GLN A 218 5.84 41.21 2.25
N PRO A 219 6.41 42.43 2.40
CA PRO A 219 6.26 43.23 3.60
C PRO A 219 4.81 43.63 3.83
N ALA A 220 4.47 43.98 5.06
CA ALA A 220 3.12 44.40 5.43
C ALA A 220 2.71 45.69 4.69
N GLY A 221 1.66 45.61 3.89
CA GLY A 221 0.98 46.76 3.27
C GLY A 221 -0.43 46.95 3.83
N GLU A 222 -1.31 47.64 3.08
CA GLU A 222 -2.72 47.81 3.46
C GLU A 222 -3.47 46.47 3.56
N GLU A 223 -3.05 45.47 2.79
CA GLU A 223 -3.60 44.10 2.81
C GLU A 223 -2.91 43.19 3.86
N GLY A 224 -2.04 43.76 4.70
CA GLY A 224 -1.17 43.03 5.62
C GLY A 224 0.04 42.41 4.91
N VAL A 225 0.67 41.41 5.53
CA VAL A 225 1.78 40.67 4.93
C VAL A 225 1.31 39.77 3.78
N GLY A 226 2.21 39.43 2.85
CA GLY A 226 1.90 38.54 1.74
C GLY A 226 2.98 37.51 1.42
N ILE A 227 2.63 36.49 0.65
CA ILE A 227 3.56 35.47 0.14
C ILE A 227 3.32 35.34 -1.37
N SER A 228 4.36 35.55 -2.17
CA SER A 228 4.35 35.26 -3.61
C SER A 228 5.11 33.97 -3.89
N LEU A 229 4.49 33.02 -4.58
CA LEU A 229 5.06 31.71 -4.90
C LEU A 229 5.04 31.42 -6.38
N GLU A 230 6.10 30.78 -6.85
CA GLU A 230 6.22 30.21 -8.19
C GLU A 230 6.49 28.71 -8.07
N LEU A 231 5.69 27.90 -8.76
CA LEU A 231 5.94 26.48 -8.95
C LEU A 231 6.54 26.29 -10.35
N SER A 232 7.75 25.75 -10.42
CA SER A 232 8.43 25.43 -11.68
C SER A 232 8.63 23.92 -11.85
N GLN A 233 8.57 23.44 -13.09
CA GLN A 233 8.83 22.05 -13.47
C GLN A 233 10.05 21.97 -14.38
N ASN A 234 11.15 21.42 -13.87
CA ASN A 234 12.46 21.40 -14.56
C ASN A 234 12.85 22.81 -15.07
N ASP A 235 12.73 23.80 -14.19
CA ASP A 235 13.09 25.21 -14.42
C ASP A 235 12.15 25.99 -15.37
N ASP A 236 11.10 25.34 -15.89
CA ASP A 236 10.00 26.01 -16.59
C ASP A 236 8.90 26.42 -15.59
N ALA A 237 8.50 27.69 -15.56
CA ALA A 237 7.43 28.17 -14.69
C ALA A 237 6.07 27.54 -15.05
N GLU A 238 5.46 26.80 -14.12
CA GLU A 238 4.15 26.16 -14.30
C GLU A 238 3.01 27.04 -13.77
N ALA A 239 3.22 27.68 -12.61
CA ALA A 239 2.21 28.52 -11.97
C ALA A 239 2.84 29.57 -11.04
N LEU A 240 2.18 30.73 -10.94
CA LEU A 240 2.54 31.82 -10.05
C LEU A 240 1.30 32.28 -9.29
N GLN A 241 1.41 32.52 -7.98
CA GLN A 241 0.31 33.04 -7.17
C GLN A 241 0.84 33.89 -6.00
N SER A 242 0.12 34.98 -5.69
CA SER A 242 0.34 35.75 -4.46
C SER A 242 -0.83 35.58 -3.50
N PHE A 243 -0.51 35.52 -2.21
CA PHE A 243 -1.45 35.37 -1.09
C PHE A 243 -1.26 36.52 -0.12
N TRP A 244 -2.34 37.17 0.30
CA TRP A 244 -2.30 38.33 1.17
C TRP A 244 -3.14 38.09 2.43
N ALA A 245 -2.68 38.60 3.58
CA ALA A 245 -3.32 38.38 4.88
C ALA A 245 -4.79 38.84 4.92
N ALA A 246 -5.13 39.93 4.21
CA ALA A 246 -6.51 40.42 4.10
C ALA A 246 -7.48 39.37 3.55
N SER A 247 -7.08 38.61 2.53
CA SER A 247 -7.92 37.57 1.93
C SER A 247 -8.25 36.41 2.88
N TYR A 248 -7.53 36.31 4.00
CA TYR A 248 -7.69 35.26 5.01
C TYR A 248 -8.09 35.80 6.38
N HIS A 249 -8.53 37.07 6.46
CA HIS A 249 -8.94 37.75 7.69
C HIS A 249 -7.84 37.80 8.78
N SER A 250 -6.57 37.85 8.37
CA SER A 250 -5.40 37.78 9.26
C SER A 250 -4.72 39.15 9.48
N THR A 251 -5.36 40.26 9.13
CA THR A 251 -4.74 41.60 9.15
C THR A 251 -4.52 42.16 10.56
N GLY A 252 -5.22 41.64 11.57
CA GLY A 252 -5.04 42.02 12.98
C GLY A 252 -4.02 41.17 13.74
N ASP A 253 -3.47 40.13 13.12
CA ASP A 253 -2.53 39.19 13.73
C ASP A 253 -1.08 39.69 13.65
N SER A 254 -0.19 39.13 14.48
CA SER A 254 1.24 39.36 14.30
C SER A 254 1.71 38.86 12.93
N ASN A 255 2.74 39.48 12.34
CA ASN A 255 3.29 39.06 11.03
C ASN A 255 3.61 37.56 11.00
N ALA A 256 4.20 37.02 12.07
CA ALA A 256 4.50 35.59 12.17
C ALA A 256 3.24 34.71 12.12
N THR A 257 2.18 35.12 12.83
CA THR A 257 0.88 34.43 12.83
C THR A 257 0.21 34.52 11.46
N ALA A 258 0.23 35.68 10.81
CA ALA A 258 -0.31 35.87 9.47
C ALA A 258 0.42 35.00 8.44
N TYR A 259 1.76 34.95 8.46
CA TYR A 259 2.52 34.04 7.58
C TYR A 259 2.23 32.56 7.86
N GLN A 260 2.01 32.18 9.11
CA GLN A 260 1.62 30.80 9.45
C GLN A 260 0.26 30.44 8.85
N GLN A 261 -0.70 31.36 8.83
CA GLN A 261 -2.01 31.16 8.21
C GLN A 261 -1.89 31.11 6.68
N LEU A 262 -1.15 32.04 6.07
CA LEU A 262 -0.90 32.05 4.63
C LEU A 262 -0.19 30.77 4.15
N ALA A 263 0.71 30.19 4.95
CA ALA A 263 1.39 28.94 4.62
C ALA A 263 0.42 27.77 4.38
N VAL A 264 -0.77 27.77 5.00
CA VAL A 264 -1.82 26.77 4.72
C VAL A 264 -2.36 26.95 3.31
N ALA A 265 -2.71 28.17 2.93
CA ALA A 265 -3.23 28.49 1.60
C ALA A 265 -2.20 28.22 0.50
N CYS A 266 -0.95 28.58 0.76
CA CYS A 266 0.18 28.27 -0.09
C CYS A 266 0.33 26.75 -0.32
N ALA A 267 0.31 25.95 0.76
CA ALA A 267 0.40 24.50 0.64
C ALA A 267 -0.80 23.91 -0.13
N ALA A 268 -1.99 24.46 0.06
CA ALA A 268 -3.20 24.04 -0.64
C ALA A 268 -3.11 24.31 -2.15
N TRP A 269 -2.63 25.48 -2.54
CA TRP A 269 -2.36 25.82 -3.94
C TRP A 269 -1.32 24.88 -4.56
N VAL A 270 -0.23 24.58 -3.84
CA VAL A 270 0.77 23.60 -4.29
C VAL A 270 0.14 22.23 -4.51
N ASP A 271 -0.72 21.76 -3.60
CA ASP A 271 -1.40 20.47 -3.75
C ASP A 271 -2.25 20.41 -5.03
N ILE A 272 -3.00 21.47 -5.35
CA ILE A 272 -3.81 21.54 -6.59
C ILE A 272 -2.91 21.48 -7.83
N TRP A 273 -1.88 22.32 -7.88
CA TRP A 273 -1.02 22.42 -9.05
C TRP A 273 -0.14 21.20 -9.26
N MET A 274 0.41 20.62 -8.19
CA MET A 274 1.13 19.35 -8.25
C MET A 274 0.23 18.23 -8.75
N THR A 275 -1.02 18.19 -8.30
CA THR A 275 -1.99 17.18 -8.73
C THR A 275 -2.33 17.32 -10.21
N LYS A 276 -2.52 18.56 -10.69
CA LYS A 276 -2.73 18.89 -12.11
C LYS A 276 -1.52 18.52 -12.98
N ALA A 277 -0.32 18.95 -12.59
CA ALA A 277 0.93 18.70 -13.33
C ALA A 277 1.25 17.20 -13.44
N LEU A 278 0.90 16.42 -12.42
CA LEU A 278 1.10 14.97 -12.42
C LEU A 278 0.02 14.19 -13.18
N ALA A 279 -1.03 14.85 -13.69
CA ALA A 279 -2.24 14.20 -14.22
C ALA A 279 -2.78 13.15 -13.24
N ALA A 280 -2.67 13.46 -11.94
CA ALA A 280 -3.00 12.55 -10.85
C ALA A 280 -4.51 12.46 -10.59
N GLY A 281 -5.34 13.16 -11.38
CA GLY A 281 -6.75 13.41 -11.11
C GLY A 281 -6.90 14.41 -9.96
N GLY A 282 -7.77 15.40 -10.10
CA GLY A 282 -7.85 16.58 -9.21
C GLY A 282 -8.25 16.28 -7.76
N LEU A 283 -8.35 17.34 -6.95
CA LEU A 283 -8.76 17.29 -5.55
C LEU A 283 -10.30 17.45 -5.41
N LEU A 284 -10.82 17.31 -4.18
CA LEU A 284 -12.26 17.47 -3.88
C LEU A 284 -12.82 18.88 -4.17
N THR A 285 -11.94 19.84 -4.45
CA THR A 285 -12.22 21.18 -4.93
C THR A 285 -11.08 21.63 -5.85
N ASN A 286 -11.38 22.47 -6.83
CA ASN A 286 -10.35 23.13 -7.64
C ASN A 286 -9.98 24.53 -7.09
N ASP A 287 -10.62 24.95 -5.99
CA ASP A 287 -10.38 26.22 -5.34
C ASP A 287 -9.32 26.09 -4.22
N PRO A 288 -8.16 26.76 -4.34
CA PRO A 288 -7.09 26.67 -3.34
C PRO A 288 -7.49 27.14 -1.95
N GLN A 289 -8.34 28.17 -1.85
CA GLN A 289 -8.77 28.73 -0.56
C GLN A 289 -9.72 27.76 0.14
N SER A 290 -10.67 27.19 -0.59
CA SER A 290 -11.57 26.14 -0.12
C SER A 290 -10.77 24.92 0.35
N TRP A 291 -9.77 24.47 -0.43
CA TRP A 291 -8.91 23.37 -0.03
C TRP A 291 -8.14 23.69 1.26
N ALA A 292 -7.59 24.90 1.39
CA ALA A 292 -6.87 25.33 2.58
C ALA A 292 -7.72 25.33 3.86
N PHE A 293 -8.92 25.89 3.77
CA PHE A 293 -9.87 25.92 4.88
C PHE A 293 -10.33 24.51 5.24
N PHE A 294 -10.64 23.67 4.24
CA PHE A 294 -10.98 22.27 4.46
C PHE A 294 -9.87 21.52 5.21
N ARG A 295 -8.61 21.64 4.76
CA ARG A 295 -7.46 21.00 5.40
C ARG A 295 -7.25 21.47 6.83
N SER A 296 -7.38 22.78 7.07
CA SER A 296 -7.32 23.34 8.42
C SER A 296 -8.43 22.79 9.31
N GLY A 297 -9.64 22.62 8.77
CA GLY A 297 -10.78 22.03 9.47
C GLY A 297 -10.51 20.57 9.86
N VAL A 298 -9.91 19.79 8.96
CA VAL A 298 -9.48 18.40 9.26
C VAL A 298 -8.46 18.35 10.39
N ASP A 299 -7.47 19.25 10.38
CA ASP A 299 -6.47 19.32 11.44
C ASP A 299 -7.06 19.75 12.79
N ALA A 300 -7.94 20.77 12.79
CA ALA A 300 -8.67 21.17 13.99
C ALA A 300 -9.52 20.02 14.56
N GLN A 301 -10.19 19.26 13.69
CA GLN A 301 -10.98 18.09 14.09
C GLN A 301 -10.10 16.98 14.67
N ARG A 302 -8.90 16.73 14.11
CA ARG A 302 -7.92 15.76 14.65
C ARG A 302 -7.44 16.16 16.03
N LEU A 303 -7.28 17.45 16.28
CA LEU A 303 -6.93 18.01 17.59
C LEU A 303 -8.11 18.04 18.58
N GLY A 304 -9.30 17.61 18.15
CA GLY A 304 -10.51 17.57 18.97
C GLY A 304 -11.30 18.89 19.04
N ASP A 305 -10.84 19.94 18.36
CA ASP A 305 -11.50 21.24 18.31
C ASP A 305 -12.61 21.25 17.24
N ARG A 306 -13.76 20.70 17.62
CA ARG A 306 -14.93 20.57 16.73
C ARG A 306 -15.53 21.90 16.32
N LYS A 307 -15.50 22.90 17.21
CA LYS A 307 -16.07 24.24 16.93
C LYS A 307 -15.25 24.94 15.86
N ARG A 308 -13.92 24.93 16.01
CA ARG A 308 -13.02 25.48 15.00
C ARG A 308 -13.10 24.72 13.68
N ALA A 309 -13.18 23.39 13.74
CA ALA A 309 -13.35 22.57 12.53
C ALA A 309 -14.61 22.97 11.75
N GLN A 310 -15.75 23.14 12.43
CA GLN A 310 -17.00 23.58 11.82
C GLN A 310 -16.83 24.92 11.09
N VAL A 311 -16.31 25.94 11.77
CA VAL A 311 -16.10 27.28 11.17
C VAL A 311 -15.20 27.19 9.94
N LEU A 312 -14.13 26.38 10.00
CA LEU A 312 -13.21 26.19 8.88
C LEU A 312 -13.88 25.47 7.70
N TYR A 313 -14.75 24.48 7.95
CA TYR A 313 -15.50 23.86 6.86
C TYR A 313 -16.54 24.80 6.25
N GLU A 314 -17.20 25.64 7.06
CA GLU A 314 -18.12 26.67 6.56
C GLU A 314 -17.37 27.70 5.69
N GLN A 315 -16.18 28.12 6.09
CA GLN A 315 -15.31 28.98 5.27
C GLN A 315 -14.87 28.28 3.98
N ALA A 316 -14.60 26.97 4.01
CA ALA A 316 -14.30 26.21 2.81
C ALA A 316 -15.48 26.21 1.82
N LEU A 317 -16.71 26.10 2.33
CA LEU A 317 -17.93 26.17 1.51
C LEU A 317 -18.27 27.57 1.03
N ALA A 318 -17.88 28.61 1.78
CA ALA A 318 -18.01 29.99 1.31
C ALA A 318 -17.11 30.25 0.09
N ALA A 319 -15.92 29.65 0.05
CA ALA A 319 -15.01 29.73 -1.09
C ALA A 319 -15.43 28.81 -2.26
N ASP A 320 -15.84 27.57 -1.96
CA ASP A 320 -16.41 26.64 -2.94
C ASP A 320 -17.54 25.81 -2.31
N GLY A 321 -18.79 26.19 -2.63
CA GLY A 321 -19.99 25.55 -2.11
C GLY A 321 -20.18 24.10 -2.54
N THR A 322 -19.35 23.59 -3.46
CA THR A 322 -19.36 22.21 -3.94
C THR A 322 -18.24 21.34 -3.36
N ASN A 323 -17.44 21.86 -2.42
CA ASN A 323 -16.38 21.10 -1.78
C ASN A 323 -16.94 19.91 -1.00
N VAL A 324 -16.82 18.72 -1.60
CA VAL A 324 -17.37 17.46 -1.09
C VAL A 324 -16.80 17.10 0.27
N GLY A 325 -15.51 17.36 0.48
CA GLY A 325 -14.85 17.08 1.76
C GLY A 325 -15.42 17.91 2.89
N ALA A 326 -15.61 19.21 2.68
CA ALA A 326 -16.19 20.11 3.66
C ALA A 326 -17.67 19.78 3.96
N LEU A 327 -18.48 19.54 2.91
CA LEU A 327 -19.87 19.11 3.05
C LEU A 327 -19.98 17.81 3.88
N ALA A 328 -19.20 16.79 3.52
CA ALA A 328 -19.25 15.49 4.21
C ALA A 328 -18.83 15.61 5.69
N ASN A 329 -17.79 16.40 5.99
CA ASN A 329 -17.32 16.56 7.37
C ASN A 329 -18.28 17.40 8.23
N LEU A 330 -18.92 18.43 7.67
CA LEU A 330 -20.01 19.14 8.36
C LEU A 330 -21.16 18.19 8.67
N GLY A 331 -21.57 17.37 7.71
CA GLY A 331 -22.59 16.34 7.92
C GLY A 331 -22.25 15.39 9.08
N ILE A 332 -20.99 14.97 9.18
CA ILE A 332 -20.50 14.14 10.30
C ILE A 332 -20.55 14.90 11.63
N LEU A 333 -20.14 16.18 11.65
CA LEU A 333 -20.16 17.00 12.86
C LEU A 333 -21.59 17.21 13.36
N PHE A 334 -22.52 17.58 12.48
CA PHE A 334 -23.93 17.77 12.84
C PHE A 334 -24.60 16.48 13.31
N ARG A 335 -24.32 15.34 12.65
CA ARG A 335 -24.80 14.02 13.08
C ARG A 335 -24.33 13.67 14.48
N ARG A 336 -23.07 13.96 14.81
CA ARG A 336 -22.51 13.72 16.16
C ARG A 336 -23.08 14.65 17.21
N SER A 337 -23.60 15.80 16.81
CA SER A 337 -24.26 16.79 17.67
C SER A 337 -25.78 16.57 17.78
N GLY A 338 -26.33 15.50 17.19
CA GLY A 338 -27.78 15.21 17.18
C GLY A 338 -28.61 16.09 16.24
N GLN A 339 -27.96 16.95 15.45
CA GLN A 339 -28.60 17.83 14.47
C GLN A 339 -28.78 17.07 13.14
N TYR A 340 -29.70 16.11 13.15
CA TYR A 340 -29.83 15.14 12.06
C TYR A 340 -30.34 15.71 10.74
N ALA A 341 -31.20 16.73 10.77
CA ALA A 341 -31.73 17.36 9.57
C ALA A 341 -30.64 18.12 8.80
N ASP A 342 -29.83 18.93 9.50
CA ASP A 342 -28.69 19.62 8.88
C ASP A 342 -27.67 18.62 8.34
N ALA A 343 -27.40 17.56 9.11
CA ALA A 343 -26.49 16.51 8.68
C ALA A 343 -26.96 15.80 7.39
N GLU A 344 -28.27 15.57 7.24
CA GLU A 344 -28.87 14.99 6.03
C GLU A 344 -28.70 15.93 4.83
N ASP A 345 -28.94 17.23 4.99
CA ASP A 345 -28.74 18.22 3.92
C ASP A 345 -27.28 18.21 3.42
N TYR A 346 -26.33 18.37 4.33
CA TYR A 346 -24.91 18.42 3.98
C TYR A 346 -24.42 17.13 3.30
N LEU A 347 -24.83 15.95 3.82
CA LEU A 347 -24.44 14.67 3.21
C LEU A 347 -25.08 14.45 1.84
N ASN A 348 -26.33 14.85 1.63
CA ASN A 348 -26.97 14.76 0.32
C ASN A 348 -26.30 15.69 -0.70
N ARG A 349 -25.93 16.91 -0.30
CA ARG A 349 -25.17 17.84 -1.15
C ARG A 349 -23.79 17.28 -1.51
N ALA A 350 -23.12 16.61 -0.56
CA ALA A 350 -21.85 15.93 -0.82
C ALA A 350 -22.00 14.76 -1.81
N LEU A 351 -23.13 14.06 -1.76
CA LEU A 351 -23.38 12.86 -2.57
C LEU A 351 -23.54 13.18 -4.06
N VAL A 352 -24.27 14.24 -4.40
CA VAL A 352 -24.60 14.62 -5.80
C VAL A 352 -23.38 14.64 -6.75
N PRO A 353 -22.26 15.31 -6.43
CA PRO A 353 -21.09 15.31 -7.32
C PRO A 353 -20.43 13.92 -7.43
N THR A 354 -20.48 13.09 -6.39
CA THR A 354 -19.92 11.73 -6.44
C THR A 354 -20.74 10.76 -7.29
N GLU A 355 -22.06 11.02 -7.44
CA GLU A 355 -22.95 10.21 -8.30
C GLU A 355 -22.81 10.53 -9.78
N ARG A 356 -22.28 11.70 -10.12
CA ARG A 356 -22.14 12.19 -11.51
C ARG A 356 -20.72 12.13 -12.04
N ALA A 357 -19.80 11.46 -11.32
CA ALA A 357 -18.36 11.49 -11.60
C ALA A 357 -17.83 12.93 -11.74
N LYS A 358 -18.41 13.88 -10.99
CA LYS A 358 -18.03 15.31 -11.03
C LYS A 358 -17.01 15.68 -9.95
N THR A 359 -16.69 14.75 -9.06
CA THR A 359 -15.60 14.90 -8.11
C THR A 359 -14.31 14.52 -8.78
N ALA A 360 -13.27 15.32 -8.61
CA ALA A 360 -11.97 14.89 -9.05
C ALA A 360 -11.37 13.85 -8.06
N PRO A 361 -10.72 12.78 -8.54
CA PRO A 361 -10.62 12.33 -9.92
C PRO A 361 -12.00 11.87 -10.43
N ASP A 362 -12.44 12.30 -11.61
CA ASP A 362 -13.78 12.07 -12.20
C ASP A 362 -14.11 10.58 -12.39
N LEU A 363 -14.34 9.90 -11.27
CA LEU A 363 -14.54 8.47 -11.16
C LEU A 363 -16.03 8.17 -11.15
N VAL A 364 -16.41 7.11 -11.86
CA VAL A 364 -17.75 6.56 -11.74
C VAL A 364 -18.02 6.14 -10.29
N PRO A 365 -19.28 6.18 -9.82
CA PRO A 365 -19.61 5.95 -8.40
C PRO A 365 -19.04 4.65 -7.82
N ALA A 366 -19.09 3.55 -8.60
CA ALA A 366 -18.56 2.24 -8.19
C ALA A 366 -17.03 2.19 -8.01
N GLU A 367 -16.31 3.18 -8.55
CA GLU A 367 -14.86 3.29 -8.45
C GLU A 367 -14.43 4.42 -7.51
N ASN A 368 -15.38 5.24 -7.06
CA ASN A 368 -15.15 6.44 -6.26
C ASN A 368 -15.27 6.15 -4.75
N PRO A 369 -14.16 6.17 -3.97
CA PRO A 369 -14.19 5.93 -2.54
C PRO A 369 -15.09 6.89 -1.76
N ASP A 370 -15.23 8.14 -2.22
CA ASP A 370 -16.00 9.16 -1.53
C ASP A 370 -17.50 8.90 -1.64
N TRP A 371 -17.95 8.30 -2.74
CA TRP A 371 -19.32 7.82 -2.87
C TRP A 371 -19.65 6.79 -1.77
N TYR A 372 -18.77 5.80 -1.55
CA TYR A 372 -18.94 4.80 -0.48
C TYR A 372 -18.95 5.44 0.91
N ARG A 373 -18.05 6.40 1.16
CA ARG A 373 -17.98 7.11 2.45
C ARG A 373 -19.27 7.85 2.74
N ILE A 374 -19.79 8.60 1.77
CA ILE A 374 -20.99 9.43 1.96
C ILE A 374 -22.23 8.54 2.14
N LYS A 375 -22.39 7.50 1.32
CA LYS A 375 -23.49 6.52 1.48
C LYS A 375 -23.44 5.84 2.86
N TYR A 376 -22.25 5.45 3.33
CA TYR A 376 -22.09 4.91 4.67
C TYR A 376 -22.48 5.92 5.76
N GLN A 377 -22.06 7.19 5.64
CA GLN A 377 -22.42 8.22 6.62
C GLN A 377 -23.93 8.52 6.62
N LEU A 378 -24.61 8.47 5.47
CA LEU A 378 -26.07 8.60 5.39
C LEU A 378 -26.79 7.43 6.07
N ALA A 379 -26.35 6.19 5.84
CA ALA A 379 -26.93 5.04 6.54
C ALA A 379 -26.75 5.16 8.06
N ALA A 380 -25.54 5.51 8.51
CA ALA A 380 -25.25 5.76 9.93
C ALA A 380 -26.06 6.94 10.51
N LEU A 381 -26.34 7.98 9.71
CA LEU A 381 -27.20 9.09 10.10
C LEU A 381 -28.60 8.62 10.44
N TYR A 382 -29.25 7.86 9.56
CA TYR A 382 -30.62 7.41 9.81
C TYR A 382 -30.70 6.41 10.96
N THR A 383 -29.68 5.57 11.15
CA THR A 383 -29.60 4.69 12.32
C THR A 383 -29.56 5.51 13.62
N ASN A 384 -28.66 6.50 13.71
CA ASN A 384 -28.56 7.36 14.89
C ASN A 384 -29.84 8.17 15.11
N TRP A 385 -30.41 8.73 14.03
CA TRP A 385 -31.63 9.51 14.13
C TRP A 385 -32.80 8.65 14.59
N ALA A 386 -32.94 7.43 14.10
CA ALA A 386 -33.95 6.49 14.58
C ALA A 386 -33.75 6.11 16.06
N ALA A 387 -32.50 5.88 16.48
CA ALA A 387 -32.19 5.55 17.87
C ALA A 387 -32.67 6.65 18.84
N ASP A 388 -32.39 7.92 18.51
CA ASP A 388 -32.76 9.09 19.31
C ASP A 388 -34.22 9.54 19.15
N SER A 389 -34.94 8.99 18.15
CA SER A 389 -36.34 9.34 17.93
C SER A 389 -37.26 8.67 18.93
N GLU A 390 -38.35 9.36 19.29
CA GLU A 390 -39.48 8.77 19.99
C GLU A 390 -40.07 7.58 19.20
N PRO A 391 -40.63 6.57 19.89
CA PRO A 391 -41.29 5.44 19.23
C PRO A 391 -42.43 5.89 18.30
N GLY A 392 -42.53 5.27 17.12
CA GLY A 392 -43.60 5.51 16.16
C GLY A 392 -43.13 5.46 14.71
N ILE A 393 -44.06 5.73 13.78
CA ILE A 393 -43.88 5.56 12.33
C ILE A 393 -42.61 6.26 11.81
N ASN A 394 -42.28 7.46 12.31
CA ASN A 394 -41.09 8.18 11.86
C ASN A 394 -39.78 7.48 12.24
N LYS A 395 -39.71 6.88 13.43
CA LYS A 395 -38.56 6.08 13.87
C LYS A 395 -38.42 4.83 12.99
N ASP A 396 -39.53 4.13 12.77
CA ASP A 396 -39.56 2.91 11.97
C ASP A 396 -39.17 3.19 10.52
N ASN A 397 -39.67 4.27 9.92
CA ASN A 397 -39.30 4.71 8.57
C ASN A 397 -37.81 5.03 8.45
N ARG A 398 -37.22 5.73 9.43
CA ARG A 398 -35.78 6.04 9.44
C ARG A 398 -34.93 4.78 9.60
N ALA A 399 -35.31 3.88 10.50
CA ALA A 399 -34.62 2.60 10.69
C ALA A 399 -34.69 1.74 9.42
N ALA A 400 -35.86 1.68 8.77
CA ALA A 400 -36.06 0.98 7.50
C ALA A 400 -35.18 1.58 6.38
N ARG A 401 -35.14 2.91 6.27
CA ARG A 401 -34.27 3.62 5.32
C ARG A 401 -32.79 3.31 5.55
N ALA A 402 -32.34 3.38 6.80
CA ALA A 402 -30.96 3.07 7.18
C ALA A 402 -30.57 1.64 6.76
N SER A 403 -31.43 0.66 7.06
CA SER A 403 -31.21 -0.74 6.71
C SER A 403 -31.19 -0.95 5.20
N ALA A 404 -32.12 -0.32 4.47
CA ALA A 404 -32.17 -0.41 3.01
C ALA A 404 -30.91 0.17 2.35
N ASP A 405 -30.47 1.37 2.78
CA ASP A 405 -29.28 2.03 2.25
C ASP A 405 -28.00 1.25 2.57
N ALA A 406 -27.84 0.77 3.81
CA ALA A 406 -26.71 -0.06 4.22
C ALA A 406 -26.64 -1.36 3.41
N ARG A 407 -27.79 -2.02 3.19
CA ARG A 407 -27.88 -3.26 2.42
C ARG A 407 -27.53 -3.03 0.95
N ALA A 408 -28.07 -1.98 0.34
CA ALA A 408 -27.76 -1.61 -1.03
C ALA A 408 -26.26 -1.33 -1.22
N LEU A 409 -25.65 -0.60 -0.27
CA LEU A 409 -24.22 -0.31 -0.30
C LEU A 409 -23.36 -1.57 -0.10
N ALA A 410 -23.79 -2.50 0.77
CA ALA A 410 -23.09 -3.76 0.98
C ALA A 410 -23.11 -4.63 -0.29
N ILE A 411 -24.25 -4.76 -0.96
CA ILE A 411 -24.36 -5.46 -2.25
C ILE A 411 -23.41 -4.85 -3.28
N ALA A 412 -23.42 -3.52 -3.42
CA ALA A 412 -22.54 -2.82 -4.36
C ALA A 412 -21.05 -3.00 -4.03
N THR A 413 -20.69 -3.03 -2.74
CA THR A 413 -19.31 -3.25 -2.27
C THR A 413 -18.86 -4.67 -2.59
N LEU A 414 -19.67 -5.67 -2.27
CA LEU A 414 -19.36 -7.09 -2.51
C LEU A 414 -19.26 -7.40 -4.00
N ASP A 415 -20.13 -6.83 -4.83
CA ASP A 415 -20.06 -6.96 -6.30
C ASP A 415 -18.72 -6.42 -6.86
N VAL A 416 -18.30 -5.22 -6.43
CA VAL A 416 -17.02 -4.64 -6.85
C VAL A 416 -15.85 -5.52 -6.42
N LEU A 417 -15.83 -6.00 -5.18
CA LEU A 417 -14.77 -6.88 -4.67
C LEU A 417 -14.69 -8.21 -5.43
N THR A 418 -15.84 -8.81 -5.73
CA THR A 418 -15.92 -10.04 -6.53
C THR A 418 -15.41 -9.80 -7.95
N ARG A 419 -15.80 -8.70 -8.60
CA ARG A 419 -15.30 -8.32 -9.93
C ARG A 419 -13.78 -8.13 -9.95
N ILE A 420 -13.21 -7.53 -8.90
CA ILE A 420 -11.77 -7.37 -8.74
C ILE A 420 -11.08 -8.75 -8.59
N GLY A 421 -11.63 -9.61 -7.72
CA GLY A 421 -11.08 -10.95 -7.44
C GLY A 421 -11.12 -11.91 -8.63
N GLN A 422 -12.19 -11.90 -9.43
CA GLN A 422 -12.34 -12.77 -10.59
C GLN A 422 -11.48 -12.35 -11.80
N GLY A 423 -10.82 -11.19 -11.76
CA GLY A 423 -10.07 -10.64 -12.89
C GLY A 423 -10.94 -10.33 -14.12
N ARG A 424 -12.25 -10.52 -14.02
CA ARG A 424 -13.27 -10.20 -15.02
C ARG A 424 -13.55 -8.70 -14.96
N GLY A 425 -12.66 -7.93 -15.56
CA GLY A 425 -12.89 -6.51 -15.74
C GLY A 425 -13.95 -6.29 -16.82
N GLY A 426 -15.12 -5.81 -16.43
CA GLY A 426 -15.77 -4.77 -17.25
C GLY A 426 -14.78 -3.62 -17.48
N GLN A 427 -15.05 -2.74 -18.45
CA GLN A 427 -14.20 -1.56 -18.65
C GLN A 427 -14.18 -0.71 -17.37
N TRP A 428 -13.16 -0.88 -16.54
CA TRP A 428 -12.86 0.02 -15.42
C TRP A 428 -12.43 1.36 -16.00
N THR A 429 -12.98 2.46 -15.47
CA THR A 429 -12.55 3.81 -15.87
C THR A 429 -11.19 4.15 -15.24
N ALA A 430 -10.94 3.66 -14.03
CA ALA A 430 -9.71 3.85 -13.30
C ALA A 430 -8.58 2.88 -13.75
N PRO A 431 -7.31 3.31 -13.62
CA PRO A 431 -6.18 2.42 -13.87
C PRO A 431 -6.21 1.18 -12.96
N ARG A 432 -5.84 0.01 -13.49
CA ARG A 432 -5.78 -1.25 -12.72
C ARG A 432 -4.98 -1.14 -11.42
N ALA A 433 -3.91 -0.35 -11.41
CA ALA A 433 -3.10 -0.10 -10.22
C ALA A 433 -3.89 0.63 -9.12
N TYR A 434 -4.74 1.59 -9.48
CA TYR A 434 -5.63 2.27 -8.53
C TYR A 434 -6.67 1.30 -7.96
N VAL A 435 -7.31 0.52 -8.82
CA VAL A 435 -8.30 -0.49 -8.40
C VAL A 435 -7.69 -1.47 -7.40
N ARG A 436 -6.50 -2.00 -7.68
CA ARG A 436 -5.84 -2.99 -6.82
C ARG A 436 -5.19 -2.40 -5.56
N ASN A 437 -4.54 -1.24 -5.66
CA ASN A 437 -3.71 -0.73 -4.57
C ASN A 437 -4.43 0.31 -3.70
N THR A 438 -5.57 0.82 -4.15
CA THR A 438 -6.31 1.88 -3.45
C THR A 438 -7.75 1.47 -3.19
N LEU A 439 -8.52 1.15 -4.24
CA LEU A 439 -9.94 0.85 -4.08
C LEU A 439 -10.17 -0.46 -3.33
N GLN A 440 -9.54 -1.56 -3.75
CA GLN A 440 -9.71 -2.86 -3.10
C GLN A 440 -9.36 -2.82 -1.60
N PRO A 441 -8.15 -2.37 -1.17
CA PRO A 441 -7.81 -2.35 0.25
C PRO A 441 -8.72 -1.43 1.07
N PHE A 442 -9.21 -0.33 0.47
CA PHE A 442 -10.16 0.56 1.10
C PHE A 442 -11.51 -0.11 1.34
N LEU A 443 -12.05 -0.79 0.31
CA LEU A 443 -13.33 -1.50 0.43
C LEU A 443 -13.24 -2.64 1.44
N GLU A 444 -12.20 -3.48 1.35
CA GLU A 444 -12.00 -4.64 2.25
C GLU A 444 -11.67 -4.23 3.69
N GLY A 445 -10.85 -3.20 3.86
CA GLY A 445 -10.34 -2.80 5.18
C GLY A 445 -11.21 -1.80 5.92
N THR A 446 -12.04 -1.03 5.21
CA THR A 446 -12.80 0.09 5.80
C THR A 446 -14.30 -0.05 5.59
N ILE A 447 -14.76 -0.18 4.35
CA ILE A 447 -16.19 -0.08 4.03
C ILE A 447 -16.94 -1.37 4.34
N GLU A 448 -16.46 -2.52 3.85
CA GLU A 448 -17.09 -3.83 4.05
C GLU A 448 -17.32 -4.12 5.55
N PRO A 449 -16.31 -4.08 6.44
CA PRO A 449 -16.50 -4.39 7.87
C PRO A 449 -17.47 -3.42 8.56
N SER A 450 -17.40 -2.13 8.21
CA SER A 450 -18.26 -1.10 8.81
C SER A 450 -19.72 -1.29 8.43
N LEU A 451 -20.00 -1.72 7.19
CA LEU A 451 -21.35 -2.00 6.72
C LEU A 451 -21.93 -3.26 7.33
N LEU A 452 -21.14 -4.32 7.44
CA LEU A 452 -21.59 -5.56 8.09
C LEU A 452 -21.93 -5.32 9.56
N THR A 453 -21.11 -4.51 10.25
CA THR A 453 -21.40 -4.09 11.64
C THR A 453 -22.70 -3.28 11.72
N LEU A 454 -22.91 -2.33 10.80
CA LEU A 454 -24.13 -1.53 10.75
C LEU A 454 -25.37 -2.41 10.50
N LEU A 455 -25.29 -3.35 9.56
CA LEU A 455 -26.37 -4.29 9.26
C LEU A 455 -26.65 -5.24 10.42
N ALA A 456 -25.62 -5.77 11.08
CA ALA A 456 -25.79 -6.63 12.25
C ALA A 456 -26.53 -5.89 13.37
N GLY A 457 -26.24 -4.59 13.56
CA GLY A 457 -26.95 -3.73 14.50
C GLY A 457 -28.44 -3.51 14.18
N THR A 458 -28.87 -3.74 12.94
CA THR A 458 -30.30 -3.68 12.55
C THR A 458 -31.05 -4.98 12.80
N VAL A 459 -30.34 -6.09 13.07
CA VAL A 459 -30.94 -7.40 13.34
C VAL A 459 -30.99 -7.63 14.84
N SER A 460 -32.11 -7.29 15.47
CA SER A 460 -32.35 -7.51 16.90
C SER A 460 -33.75 -8.07 17.14
N PRO A 461 -33.93 -9.10 18.01
CA PRO A 461 -32.88 -9.86 18.68
C PRO A 461 -32.17 -10.82 17.73
N LEU A 462 -30.90 -11.13 18.01
CA LEU A 462 -30.17 -12.18 17.30
C LEU A 462 -30.87 -13.53 17.52
N PRO A 463 -31.11 -14.33 16.47
CA PRO A 463 -31.61 -15.69 16.63
C PRO A 463 -30.61 -16.53 17.45
N PRO A 464 -31.04 -17.63 18.08
CA PRO A 464 -30.14 -18.49 18.84
C PRO A 464 -29.00 -19.03 17.96
N ARG A 465 -27.83 -19.18 18.58
CA ARG A 465 -26.61 -19.70 17.93
C ARG A 465 -26.87 -21.07 17.31
N PRO A 466 -26.65 -21.26 16.00
CA PRO A 466 -26.77 -22.57 15.39
C PRO A 466 -25.72 -23.50 16.00
N SER A 467 -26.13 -24.74 16.26
CA SER A 467 -25.27 -25.82 16.74
C SER A 467 -25.32 -26.97 15.74
N PRO A 468 -24.18 -27.37 15.14
CA PRO A 468 -22.83 -26.84 15.37
C PRO A 468 -22.63 -25.44 14.77
N TRP A 469 -21.63 -24.71 15.29
CA TRP A 469 -21.22 -23.44 14.70
C TRP A 469 -20.68 -23.67 13.29
N PRO A 470 -21.03 -22.83 12.29
CA PRO A 470 -20.48 -22.95 10.95
C PRO A 470 -18.96 -22.90 11.01
N VAL A 471 -18.30 -23.96 10.51
CA VAL A 471 -16.84 -24.01 10.45
C VAL A 471 -16.32 -23.17 9.29
N ASP A 472 -17.11 -23.10 8.22
CA ASP A 472 -16.81 -22.32 7.02
C ASP A 472 -17.47 -20.94 7.10
N ARG A 473 -16.70 -19.91 6.76
CA ARG A 473 -17.23 -18.54 6.62
C ARG A 473 -18.01 -18.42 5.33
N ALA A 474 -19.12 -17.71 5.36
CA ALA A 474 -19.86 -17.35 4.16
C ALA A 474 -18.93 -16.63 3.17
N THR A 475 -18.97 -17.04 1.92
CA THR A 475 -18.29 -16.34 0.83
C THR A 475 -18.97 -15.01 0.56
N ARG A 476 -18.25 -14.06 -0.05
CA ARG A 476 -18.82 -12.76 -0.46
C ARG A 476 -20.00 -12.93 -1.43
N GLU A 477 -19.98 -13.97 -2.24
CA GLU A 477 -21.03 -14.31 -3.20
C GLU A 477 -22.30 -14.81 -2.50
N GLU A 478 -22.15 -15.71 -1.52
CA GLU A 478 -23.26 -16.17 -0.67
C GLU A 478 -23.87 -15.01 0.12
N LEU A 479 -23.03 -14.17 0.72
CA LEU A 479 -23.48 -12.99 1.46
C LEU A 479 -24.23 -12.00 0.56
N ALA A 480 -23.69 -11.70 -0.63
CA ALA A 480 -24.36 -10.83 -1.60
C ALA A 480 -25.72 -11.39 -2.04
N ALA A 481 -25.82 -12.70 -2.29
CA ALA A 481 -27.08 -13.37 -2.64
C ALA A 481 -28.12 -13.29 -1.50
N SER A 482 -27.66 -13.49 -0.26
CA SER A 482 -28.47 -13.38 0.96
C SER A 482 -29.07 -11.97 1.12
N LEU A 483 -28.21 -10.95 1.01
CA LEU A 483 -28.60 -9.54 1.06
C LEU A 483 -29.55 -9.17 -0.09
N ALA A 484 -29.28 -9.62 -1.31
CA ALA A 484 -30.14 -9.36 -2.47
C ALA A 484 -31.54 -9.98 -2.34
N ALA A 485 -31.63 -11.15 -1.71
CA ALA A 485 -32.90 -11.82 -1.41
C ALA A 485 -33.67 -11.18 -0.24
N ASN A 486 -33.17 -10.07 0.33
CA ASN A 486 -33.68 -9.44 1.55
C ASN A 486 -33.74 -10.42 2.74
N ARG A 487 -32.84 -11.41 2.77
CA ARG A 487 -32.68 -12.38 3.84
C ARG A 487 -31.38 -12.04 4.58
N VAL A 488 -31.43 -11.09 5.51
CA VAL A 488 -30.24 -10.74 6.29
C VAL A 488 -30.01 -11.84 7.32
N ASP A 489 -29.06 -12.75 7.06
CA ASP A 489 -28.66 -13.78 8.03
C ASP A 489 -27.60 -13.20 8.98
N PRO A 490 -27.92 -12.98 10.27
CA PRO A 490 -26.98 -12.43 11.21
C PRO A 490 -25.74 -13.31 11.42
N TRP A 491 -25.85 -14.63 11.22
CA TRP A 491 -24.69 -15.54 11.33
C TRP A 491 -23.77 -15.51 10.11
N GLN A 492 -24.24 -14.99 8.98
CA GLN A 492 -23.36 -14.70 7.84
C GLN A 492 -22.65 -13.35 8.00
N LEU A 493 -23.24 -12.42 8.78
CA LEU A 493 -22.65 -11.11 9.08
C LEU A 493 -21.58 -11.17 10.18
N ILE A 494 -21.78 -12.05 11.17
CA ILE A 494 -20.87 -12.33 12.30
C ILE A 494 -19.74 -13.24 11.83
#